data_AF-A0A5A9ZCG8-F1
#
_entry.id   AF-A0A5A9ZCG8-F1
#
_cell.length_a   1.000
_cell.length_b   1.000
_cell.length_c   1.000
_cell.angle_alpha   90.00
_cell.angle_beta   90.00
_cell.angle_gamma   90.00
#
_symmetry.space_group_name_H-M   'P 1'
#
loop_
_entity.id
_entity.type
_entity.pdbx_description
1 polymer ?
#
loop_
_entity_poly.entity_id
_entity_poly.type
_entity_poly.pdbx_seq_one_letter_code
_entity_poly.pdbx_strand_id
1 'polypeptide(L)' 'MPRQERLEAKAIKRILDARTREVVGWLYEWNTGEQVPRWKGGRRKNIIYEQDPDSSRSTDNL' A
#
# COMPACT_ATOMS: atom_id res chain seq x y z
N MET A 1 23.81 15.18 12.13
CA MET A 1 22.77 14.14 12.14
C MET A 1 22.90 13.36 10.85
N PRO A 2 23.21 12.05 10.86
CA PRO A 2 23.22 11.29 9.61
C PRO A 2 21.79 11.29 9.07
N ARG A 3 21.60 11.75 7.82
CA ARG A 3 20.33 11.54 7.12
C ARG A 3 20.13 10.02 7.11
N GLN A 4 19.11 9.50 7.77
CA GLN A 4 18.65 8.14 7.53
C GLN A 4 18.35 8.06 6.03
N GLU A 5 19.28 7.48 5.28
CA GLU A 5 19.09 7.23 3.88
C GLU A 5 17.90 6.28 3.76
N ARG A 6 17.02 6.57 2.80
CA ARG A 6 15.91 5.69 2.40
C ARG A 6 16.51 4.40 1.81
N LEU A 7 17.05 3.54 2.67
CA LEU A 7 17.84 2.38 2.27
C LEU A 7 16.94 1.20 1.86
N GLU A 8 15.76 1.09 2.47
CA GLU A 8 14.88 -0.06 2.29
C GLU A 8 13.41 0.37 2.25
N ALA A 9 12.70 -0.11 1.23
CA ALA A 9 11.26 0.05 1.09
C ALA A 9 10.60 -1.33 1.00
N LYS A 10 9.64 -1.60 1.88
CA LYS A 10 8.90 -2.87 1.89
C LYS A 10 7.55 -2.68 1.21
N ALA A 11 7.18 -3.59 0.30
CA ALA A 11 5.82 -3.62 -0.22
C ALA A 11 4.88 -4.06 0.91
N ILE A 12 4.00 -3.16 1.36
CA ILE A 12 3.07 -3.41 2.45
C ILE A 12 1.68 -3.77 1.93
N LYS A 13 1.23 -3.21 0.81
CA LYS A 13 -0.12 -3.45 0.26
C LYS A 13 -0.12 -3.51 -1.26
N ARG A 14 -1.03 -4.30 -1.83
CA ARG A 14 -1.32 -4.27 -3.27
C ARG A 14 -2.33 -3.17 -3.56
N ILE A 15 -2.12 -2.47 -4.67
CA ILE A 15 -3.07 -1.51 -5.21
C ILE A 15 -3.80 -2.20 -6.34
N LEU A 16 -5.11 -2.34 -6.20
CA LEU A 16 -5.96 -3.02 -7.16
C LEU A 16 -6.82 -2.00 -7.91
N ASP A 17 -7.13 -2.30 -9.17
CA ASP A 17 -8.17 -1.58 -9.91
C ASP A 17 -9.52 -1.83 -9.25
N ALA A 18 -10.28 -0.78 -8.94
CA ALA A 18 -11.55 -0.92 -8.24
C ALA A 18 -12.59 -1.72 -9.06
N ARG A 19 -12.49 -1.69 -10.39
CA ARG A 19 -13.43 -2.33 -11.31
C ARG A 19 -13.02 -3.77 -11.63
N THR A 20 -11.76 -4.01 -11.97
CA THR A 20 -11.30 -5.35 -12.39
C THR A 20 -10.65 -6.15 -11.27
N ARG A 21 -10.33 -5.51 -10.13
CA ARG A 21 -9.55 -6.08 -9.02
C ARG A 21 -8.14 -6.54 -9.41
N GLU A 22 -7.66 -6.15 -10.59
CA GLU A 22 -6.30 -6.46 -11.04
C GLU A 22 -5.26 -5.62 -10.29
N VAL A 23 -4.07 -6.18 -10.07
CA VAL A 23 -2.97 -5.45 -9.43
C VAL A 23 -2.43 -4.39 -10.39
N VAL A 24 -2.67 -3.13 -10.06
CA VAL A 24 -2.19 -1.95 -10.80
C VAL A 24 -1.05 -1.23 -10.08
N GLY A 25 -0.64 -1.70 -8.91
CA GLY A 25 0.50 -1.16 -8.19
C GLY A 25 0.72 -1.79 -6.83
N TRP A 26 1.68 -1.24 -6.09
CA TRP A 26 2.00 -1.61 -4.72
C TRP A 26 2.26 -0.36 -3.90
N LEU A 27 1.80 -0.38 -2.66
CA LEU A 27 2.15 0.61 -1.65
C LEU A 27 3.41 0.14 -0.94
N TYR A 28 4.44 0.96 -0.99
CA TYR A 28 5.70 0.71 -0.30
C TYR A 28 5.77 1.58 0.95
N GLU A 29 6.21 1.00 2.05
CA GLU A 29 6.56 1.73 3.26
C GLU A 29 8.08 1.78 3.37
N TRP A 30 8.60 2.99 3.48
CA TRP A 30 10.00 3.23 3.80
C TRP A 30 10.22 3.03 5.30
N ASN A 31 11.45 2.68 5.67
CA ASN A 31 11.89 2.64 7.07
C ASN A 31 11.64 3.95 7.86
N THR A 32 11.43 5.07 7.18
CA THR A 32 11.03 6.36 7.78
C THR A 32 9.55 6.44 8.15
N GLY A 33 8.74 5.42 7.83
CA GLY A 33 7.28 5.44 7.94
C GLY A 33 6.56 6.13 6.78
N GLU A 34 7.31 6.61 5.78
CA GLU A 34 6.71 7.23 4.59
C GLU A 34 6.12 6.16 3.67
N GLN A 35 4.84 6.34 3.31
CA GLN A 35 4.15 5.42 2.40
C GLN A 35 4.07 6.01 1.00
N VAL A 36 4.60 5.28 0.01
CA VAL A 36 4.67 5.74 -1.38
C VAL A 36 4.05 4.70 -2.32
N PRO A 37 3.00 5.07 -3.08
CA PRO A 37 2.42 4.17 -4.08
C PRO A 37 3.27 4.13 -5.35
N ARG A 38 3.63 2.93 -5.79
CA ARG A 38 4.27 2.66 -7.09
C ARG A 38 3.30 1.94 -8.00
N TRP A 39 3.15 2.48 -9.21
CA TRP A 39 2.12 2.09 -10.17
C TRP A 39 2.70 1.26 -11.30
N LYS A 40 2.03 0.17 -11.64
CA LYS A 40 2.32 -0.65 -12.82
C LYS A 40 1.48 -0.11 -13.99
N GLY A 41 2.14 0.53 -14.96
CA GLY A 41 1.48 1.02 -16.17
C GLY A 41 0.76 2.37 -16.04
N GLY A 42 1.01 3.12 -14.96
CA GLY A 42 0.52 4.49 -14.79
C GLY A 42 -0.45 4.69 -13.62
N ARG A 43 -0.56 5.94 -13.14
CA ARG A 43 -1.47 6.30 -12.04
C ARG A 43 -2.92 6.10 -12.48
N ARG A 44 -3.70 5.35 -11.71
CA ARG A 44 -5.15 5.22 -11.87
C ARG A 44 -5.88 5.96 -10.76
N LYS A 45 -7.05 6.52 -11.08
CA LYS A 45 -7.91 7.25 -10.13
C LYS A 45 -8.84 6.32 -9.34
N ASN A 46 -9.29 5.23 -9.95
CA ASN A 46 -10.25 4.29 -9.36
C ASN A 46 -9.53 3.06 -8.83
N ILE A 47 -8.93 3.20 -7.64
CA ILE A 47 -8.06 2.19 -7.05
C ILE A 47 -8.53 1.86 -5.64
N ILE A 48 -8.31 0.62 -5.25
CA ILE A 48 -8.51 0.16 -3.87
C ILE A 48 -7.17 -0.39 -3.36
N TYR A 49 -6.88 -0.10 -2.10
CA TYR A 49 -5.79 -0.79 -1.40
C TYR A 49 -6.35 -2.10 -0.90
N GLU A 50 -5.63 -3.19 -1.18
CA GLU A 50 -5.95 -4.48 -0.60
C GLU A 50 -5.93 -4.35 0.92
N GLN A 51 -7.06 -4.70 1.55
CA GLN A 51 -7.13 -4.79 2.99
C GLN A 51 -6.44 -6.07 3.43
N ASP A 52 -5.59 -5.96 4.44
CA ASP A 52 -5.06 -7.14 5.11
C ASP A 52 -6.24 -8.00 5.55
N PRO A 53 -6.28 -9.30 5.22
CA PRO A 53 -7.38 -10.18 5.61
C PRO A 53 -7.60 -10.19 7.13
N ASP A 54 -6.55 -9.88 7.90
CA ASP A 54 -6.56 -9.81 9.36
C ASP A 54 -7.14 -8.49 9.93
N SER A 55 -7.21 -7.42 9.12
CA SER A 55 -7.72 -6.11 9.56
C SER A 55 -9.24 -6.08 9.75
N SER A 56 -9.94 -7.17 9.43
CA SER A 56 -11.39 -7.34 9.56
C SER A 56 -11.84 -7.72 10.98
N ARG A 57 -10.92 -7.91 11.93
CA ARG A 57 -11.21 -8.46 13.27
C ARG A 57 -11.22 -7.44 14.40
N SER A 58 -11.69 -6.22 14.13
CA SER A 58 -11.91 -5.20 15.16
C SER A 58 -13.15 -4.37 14.85
N THR A 59 -14.28 -5.05 14.69
CA THR A 59 -15.62 -4.46 14.91
C THR A 59 -16.45 -5.44 15.75
N ASP A 60 -15.91 -5.87 16.88
CA ASP A 60 -16.70 -6.45 17.96
C ASP A 60 -16.41 -5.61 19.21
N ASN A 61 -17.02 -4.42 19.24
CA ASN A 61 -17.23 -3.68 20.48
C ASN A 61 -18.75 -3.65 20.68
N LEU A 62 -19.26 -4.70 21.33
CA LEU A 62 -20.58 -4.74 21.92
C LEU A 62 -20.47 -4.36 23.40
#